data_AF-A0A316LPE0-F1
#
_entry.id   AF-A0A316LPE0-F1
#
_cell.length_a   1.000
_cell.length_b   1.000
_cell.length_c   1.000
_cell.angle_alpha   90.00
_cell.angle_beta   90.00
_cell.angle_gamma   90.00
#
_symmetry.space_group_name_H-M   'P 1'
#
loop_
_entity.id
_entity.type
_entity.pdbx_description
1 polymer ?
#
loop_
_entity_poly.entity_id
_entity_poly.type
_entity_poly.pdbx_seq_one_letter_code
_entity_poly.pdbx_strand_id
1 'polypeptide(L)'
;MKKILIITPARVRESDLIETIRRVGCEVTLAPKTALPALDASGFDAVVISGGTESEPMTFTSAEREAADRLSRSGVRVFAEFCQYLGAVNCPNVESTRYARPVSRFRYGEIIEGDILDEQCNTRVVHFYASESRIPLLSYRANPEGFYTLKNYADAEFPVSTDALWTEHDTLLFCTFRLADFAKACFAPRKKWFSLIGFILLWLTGEKHDLSFLDAYYAQNAYSTTPCEGTDVELARAAERAMDWHEKGGFLLPPDENGCRAVLEGVGAAVLPDGTHSALHNYTTVSTGETALAYYLQSLYTGDDDARRISDELLASGRRHIADAADETDGWGRSGDNAWWNVCYQDDDARGLLFPRLLRALYGEALPDADAVRRNLDFLLRTTGTDGLRVARTELVDDRKLLVQTFEIEPDASRAGKWRWGGGRTLPLAELRAQAGGSPSAHYNGYYLAALLLAYKVLGDERYRDTAVRGLETIMA
;
A
#
# COMPACT_ATOMS: atom_id res chain seq x y z
N MET A 1 20.53 20.48 -30.77
CA MET A 1 19.31 20.09 -30.04
C MET A 1 18.80 18.81 -30.68
N LYS A 2 18.62 17.74 -29.90
CA LYS A 2 18.18 16.44 -30.42
C LYS A 2 16.67 16.42 -30.59
N LYS A 3 16.18 15.90 -31.71
CA LYS A 3 14.75 15.77 -32.04
C LYS A 3 14.29 14.35 -31.71
N ILE A 4 13.38 14.24 -30.75
CA ILE A 4 12.85 12.96 -30.29
C ILE A 4 11.37 12.88 -30.63
N LEU A 5 11.01 11.88 -31.40
CA LEU A 5 9.61 11.54 -31.65
C LEU A 5 9.14 10.58 -30.55
N ILE A 6 7.98 10.85 -29.96
CA ILE A 6 7.37 9.96 -28.96
C ILE A 6 6.02 9.50 -29.48
N ILE A 7 5.92 8.20 -29.73
CA ILE A 7 4.70 7.52 -30.12
C ILE A 7 3.97 7.11 -28.85
N THR A 8 2.78 7.66 -28.67
CA THR A 8 1.92 7.39 -27.51
C THR A 8 0.77 6.46 -27.89
N PRO A 9 0.02 5.93 -26.92
CA PRO A 9 -1.28 5.34 -27.16
C PRO A 9 -2.24 6.36 -27.81
N ALA A 10 -3.44 5.91 -28.18
CA ALA A 10 -4.43 6.76 -28.86
C ALA A 10 -4.78 8.03 -28.06
N ARG A 11 -4.75 7.94 -26.72
CA ARG A 11 -4.76 9.11 -25.83
C ARG A 11 -3.33 9.50 -25.50
N VAL A 12 -2.99 10.75 -25.82
CA VAL A 12 -1.72 11.35 -25.41
C VAL A 12 -1.82 11.69 -23.93
N ARG A 13 -0.87 11.17 -23.14
CA ARG A 13 -0.73 11.45 -21.70
C ARG A 13 0.71 11.84 -21.43
N GLU A 14 0.91 12.88 -20.62
CA GLU A 14 2.23 13.26 -20.11
C GLU A 14 2.74 12.24 -19.09
N SER A 15 4.05 12.01 -19.08
CA SER A 15 4.72 11.04 -18.21
C SER A 15 6.05 11.56 -17.71
N ASP A 16 6.57 10.95 -16.65
CA ASP A 16 7.89 11.32 -16.09
C ASP A 16 9.00 11.18 -17.13
N LEU A 17 8.92 10.18 -18.00
CA LEU A 17 9.87 9.98 -19.11
C LEU A 17 9.80 11.12 -20.13
N ILE A 18 8.60 11.55 -20.54
CA ILE A 18 8.41 12.65 -21.49
C ILE A 18 8.94 13.96 -20.89
N GLU A 19 8.59 14.26 -19.65
CA GLU A 19 9.07 15.46 -18.95
C GLU A 19 10.59 15.46 -18.82
N THR A 20 11.18 14.31 -18.46
CA THR A 20 12.63 14.15 -18.36
C THR A 20 13.31 14.44 -19.69
N ILE A 21 12.82 13.88 -20.80
CA ILE A 21 13.39 14.11 -22.15
C ILE A 21 13.33 15.61 -22.52
N ARG A 22 12.24 16.31 -22.22
CA ARG A 22 12.15 17.75 -22.45
C ARG A 22 13.11 18.55 -21.58
N ARG A 23 13.22 18.22 -20.29
CA ARG A 23 14.07 18.94 -19.34
C ARG A 23 15.56 18.83 -19.65
N VAL A 24 16.00 17.73 -20.26
CA VAL A 24 17.39 17.61 -20.74
C VAL A 24 17.64 18.35 -22.06
N GLY A 25 16.66 19.11 -22.56
CA GLY A 25 16.82 20.00 -23.70
C GLY A 25 16.58 19.35 -25.06
N CYS A 26 15.89 18.20 -25.12
CA CYS A 26 15.46 17.62 -26.39
C CYS A 26 14.19 18.30 -26.91
N GLU A 27 14.10 18.45 -28.23
CA GLU A 27 12.86 18.83 -28.93
C GLU A 27 11.97 17.59 -29.01
N VAL A 28 10.79 17.64 -28.38
CA VAL A 28 9.88 16.49 -28.30
C VAL A 28 8.64 16.71 -29.17
N THR A 29 8.41 15.79 -30.10
CA THR A 29 7.17 15.71 -30.87
C THR A 29 6.36 14.50 -30.39
N LEU A 30 5.12 14.73 -29.95
CA LEU A 30 4.21 13.66 -29.58
C LEU A 30 3.31 13.30 -30.77
N ALA A 31 3.16 12.00 -31.05
CA ALA A 31 2.22 11.51 -32.03
C ALA A 31 1.49 10.26 -31.50
N PRO A 32 0.15 10.17 -31.63
CA PRO A 32 -0.56 8.94 -31.29
C PRO A 32 -0.14 7.82 -32.27
N LYS A 33 -0.18 6.56 -31.81
CA LYS A 33 0.15 5.39 -32.65
C LYS A 33 -0.65 5.32 -33.96
N THR A 34 -1.86 5.88 -33.99
CA THR A 34 -2.72 5.94 -35.18
C THR A 34 -2.15 6.82 -36.30
N ALA A 35 -1.22 7.72 -35.99
CA ALA A 35 -0.52 8.55 -36.97
C ALA A 35 0.67 7.83 -37.62
N LEU A 36 1.17 6.74 -37.02
CA LEU A 36 2.35 6.01 -37.49
C LEU A 36 2.36 5.69 -38.99
N PRO A 37 1.27 5.20 -39.62
CA PRO A 37 1.30 4.79 -41.02
C PRO A 37 1.65 5.92 -42.00
N ALA A 38 1.34 7.16 -41.65
CA ALA A 38 1.57 8.35 -42.49
C ALA A 38 2.72 9.22 -41.98
N LEU A 39 3.36 8.84 -40.88
CA LEU A 39 4.38 9.65 -40.22
C LEU A 39 5.74 9.49 -40.91
N ASP A 40 6.38 10.61 -41.24
CA ASP A 40 7.78 10.63 -41.66
C ASP A 40 8.69 10.82 -40.44
N ALA A 41 9.48 9.80 -40.13
CA ALA A 41 10.40 9.81 -39.00
C ALA A 41 11.83 10.25 -39.38
N SER A 42 12.12 10.55 -40.66
CA SER A 42 13.48 10.82 -41.14
C SER A 42 14.15 12.06 -40.52
N GLY A 43 13.37 13.01 -40.02
CA GLY A 43 13.85 14.22 -39.37
C GLY A 43 14.15 14.10 -37.86
N PHE A 44 13.99 12.91 -37.28
CA PHE A 44 14.20 12.67 -35.84
C PHE A 44 15.51 11.91 -35.59
N ASP A 45 16.19 12.27 -34.50
CA ASP A 45 17.42 11.60 -34.06
C ASP A 45 17.12 10.23 -33.41
N ALA A 46 15.99 10.12 -32.73
CA ALA A 46 15.52 8.89 -32.09
C ALA A 46 14.00 8.89 -31.90
N VAL A 47 13.46 7.69 -31.62
CA VAL A 47 12.04 7.49 -31.35
C VAL A 47 11.84 6.75 -30.03
N VAL A 48 10.81 7.15 -29.30
CA VAL A 48 10.29 6.44 -28.13
C VAL A 48 8.91 5.91 -28.45
N ILE A 49 8.67 4.62 -28.24
CA ILE A 49 7.33 4.01 -28.23
C ILE A 49 6.94 3.84 -26.77
N SER A 50 6.12 4.77 -26.25
CA SER A 50 5.77 4.82 -24.83
C SER A 50 4.44 4.11 -24.58
N GLY A 51 4.48 2.78 -24.39
CA GLY A 51 3.29 2.00 -24.02
C GLY A 51 2.95 2.09 -22.53
N GLY A 52 3.90 2.53 -21.69
CA GLY A 52 3.78 2.44 -20.23
C GLY A 52 2.74 3.36 -19.58
N THR A 53 2.19 4.32 -20.33
CA THR A 53 1.22 5.31 -19.82
C THR A 53 -0.20 4.74 -19.62
N GLU A 54 -0.48 3.55 -20.15
CA GLU A 54 -1.78 2.86 -20.08
C GLU A 54 -1.67 1.57 -19.24
N SER A 55 -2.82 1.03 -18.80
CA SER A 55 -2.85 -0.22 -18.04
C SER A 55 -2.56 -1.46 -18.89
N GLU A 56 -2.96 -1.41 -20.17
CA GLU A 56 -2.75 -2.47 -21.16
C GLU A 56 -1.56 -2.14 -22.06
N PRO A 57 -0.78 -3.15 -22.49
CA PRO A 57 0.38 -2.92 -23.33
C PRO A 57 -0.01 -2.37 -24.70
N MET A 58 0.87 -1.57 -25.28
CA MET A 58 0.62 -1.01 -26.61
C MET A 58 0.54 -2.14 -27.65
N THR A 59 -0.57 -2.13 -28.39
CA THR A 59 -0.82 -3.00 -29.54
C THR A 59 -1.04 -2.17 -30.80
N PHE A 60 -0.79 -2.80 -31.95
CA PHE A 60 -0.83 -2.15 -33.25
C PHE A 60 -1.82 -2.86 -34.17
N THR A 61 -2.58 -2.09 -34.95
CA THR A 61 -3.27 -2.61 -36.15
C THR A 61 -2.23 -3.03 -37.19
N SER A 62 -2.63 -3.71 -38.26
CA SER A 62 -1.70 -4.14 -39.32
C SER A 62 -0.90 -2.99 -39.91
N ALA A 63 -1.56 -1.87 -40.27
CA ALA A 63 -0.89 -0.71 -40.84
C ALA A 63 0.05 -0.01 -39.85
N GLU A 64 -0.37 0.12 -38.59
CA GLU A 64 0.47 0.66 -37.52
C GLU A 64 1.69 -0.23 -37.26
N ARG A 65 1.50 -1.56 -37.30
CA ARG A 65 2.56 -2.54 -37.06
C ARG A 65 3.60 -2.51 -38.17
N GLU A 66 3.19 -2.48 -39.43
CA GLU A 66 4.11 -2.33 -40.56
C GLU A 66 4.93 -1.05 -40.43
N ALA A 67 4.31 0.06 -40.04
CA ALA A 67 5.02 1.32 -39.84
C ALA A 67 6.01 1.26 -38.67
N ALA A 68 5.61 0.69 -37.53
CA ALA A 68 6.49 0.51 -36.37
C ALA A 68 7.69 -0.42 -36.68
N ASP A 69 7.48 -1.49 -37.43
CA ASP A 69 8.54 -2.41 -37.86
C ASP A 69 9.48 -1.79 -38.91
N ARG A 70 8.95 -0.96 -39.82
CA ARG A 70 9.80 -0.18 -40.73
C ARG A 70 10.67 0.81 -39.94
N LEU A 71 10.08 1.45 -38.93
CA LEU A 71 10.78 2.39 -38.08
C LEU A 71 11.93 1.71 -37.32
N SER A 72 11.69 0.57 -36.67
CA SER A 72 12.74 -0.15 -35.92
C SER A 72 13.90 -0.61 -36.81
N ARG A 73 13.65 -0.82 -38.10
CA ARG A 73 14.65 -1.21 -39.12
C ARG A 73 15.28 -0.04 -39.87
N SER A 74 14.83 1.19 -39.64
CA SER A 74 15.27 2.38 -40.39
C SER A 74 16.71 2.83 -40.08
N GLY A 75 17.30 2.28 -39.01
CA GLY A 75 18.59 2.72 -38.48
C GLY A 75 18.47 3.81 -37.39
N VAL A 76 17.28 4.41 -37.24
CA VAL A 76 16.99 5.33 -36.13
C VAL A 76 16.96 4.54 -34.82
N ARG A 77 17.50 5.13 -33.75
CA ARG A 77 17.43 4.52 -32.42
C ARG A 77 16.00 4.56 -31.89
N VAL A 78 15.50 3.41 -31.49
CA VAL A 78 14.16 3.22 -30.94
C VAL A 78 14.28 2.69 -29.51
N PHE A 79 13.64 3.37 -28.57
CA PHE A 79 13.33 2.82 -27.25
C PHE A 79 11.84 2.45 -27.21
N ALA A 80 11.52 1.20 -26.94
CA ALA A 80 10.14 0.75 -26.84
C ALA A 80 9.88 0.18 -25.45
N GLU A 81 8.86 0.70 -24.76
CA GLU A 81 8.41 0.18 -23.47
C GLU A 81 6.97 -0.35 -23.53
N PHE A 82 6.71 -1.43 -22.79
CA PHE A 82 5.39 -2.00 -22.54
C PHE A 82 4.52 -2.13 -23.82
N CYS A 83 5.11 -2.70 -24.87
CA CYS A 83 4.41 -3.04 -26.11
C CYS A 83 4.46 -4.54 -26.34
N GLN A 84 3.41 -5.14 -26.91
CA GLN A 84 3.37 -6.59 -27.08
C GLN A 84 4.23 -7.08 -28.24
N TYR A 85 4.31 -6.29 -29.32
CA TYR A 85 4.92 -6.77 -30.56
C TYR A 85 5.64 -5.66 -31.33
N LEU A 86 6.93 -5.89 -31.61
CA LEU A 86 7.76 -4.98 -32.41
C LEU A 86 8.95 -5.75 -33.01
N GLY A 87 9.12 -5.69 -34.33
CA GLY A 87 10.15 -6.47 -35.01
C GLY A 87 9.99 -7.98 -34.77
N ALA A 88 11.04 -8.64 -34.29
CA ALA A 88 11.03 -10.04 -33.91
C ALA A 88 10.46 -10.29 -32.49
N VAL A 89 10.29 -9.23 -31.69
CA VAL A 89 9.81 -9.35 -30.32
C VAL A 89 8.32 -9.67 -30.32
N ASN A 90 7.96 -10.70 -29.56
CA ASN A 90 6.59 -11.14 -29.36
C ASN A 90 6.34 -11.44 -27.88
N CYS A 91 5.45 -10.67 -27.25
CA CYS A 91 5.11 -10.78 -25.85
C CYS A 91 3.59 -10.93 -25.68
N PRO A 92 3.06 -12.16 -25.80
CA PRO A 92 1.61 -12.38 -25.80
C PRO A 92 0.97 -12.23 -24.42
N ASN A 93 1.76 -12.41 -23.35
CA ASN A 93 1.27 -12.42 -21.97
C ASN A 93 1.62 -11.14 -21.24
N VAL A 94 0.74 -10.76 -20.30
CA VAL A 94 0.94 -9.66 -19.35
C VAL A 94 0.91 -10.23 -17.95
N GLU A 95 1.87 -9.84 -17.12
CA GLU A 95 2.01 -10.34 -15.75
C GLU A 95 2.23 -9.19 -14.76
N SER A 96 1.78 -9.38 -13.52
CA SER A 96 2.12 -8.51 -12.40
C SER A 96 3.54 -8.78 -11.91
N THR A 97 4.25 -7.74 -11.52
CA THR A 97 5.60 -7.84 -10.96
C THR A 97 5.63 -7.73 -9.45
N ARG A 98 4.48 -7.77 -8.77
CA ARG A 98 4.36 -7.58 -7.31
C ARG A 98 5.38 -8.39 -6.50
N TYR A 99 5.64 -9.63 -6.90
CA TYR A 99 6.60 -10.55 -6.25
C TYR A 99 7.84 -10.85 -7.09
N ALA A 100 8.17 -10.01 -8.06
CA ALA A 100 9.36 -10.13 -8.88
C ALA A 100 10.09 -8.79 -8.97
N ARG A 101 11.41 -8.80 -9.16
CA ARG A 101 12.18 -7.57 -9.33
C ARG A 101 13.17 -7.68 -10.49
N PRO A 102 13.31 -6.64 -11.31
CA PRO A 102 14.44 -6.50 -12.23
C PRO A 102 15.77 -6.54 -11.47
N VAL A 103 16.66 -7.41 -11.91
CA VAL A 103 18.05 -7.49 -11.44
C VAL A 103 18.96 -7.05 -12.57
N SER A 104 19.92 -6.19 -12.24
CA SER A 104 20.88 -5.66 -13.19
C SER A 104 21.90 -6.72 -13.62
N ARG A 105 22.16 -6.74 -14.92
CA ARG A 105 23.19 -7.56 -15.59
C ARG A 105 24.20 -6.68 -16.32
N PHE A 106 24.21 -5.39 -16.02
CA PHE A 106 25.09 -4.41 -16.65
C PHE A 106 25.59 -3.38 -15.64
N ARG A 107 26.51 -2.52 -16.09
CA ARG A 107 27.08 -1.44 -15.28
C ARG A 107 26.91 -0.10 -15.98
N TYR A 108 26.31 0.86 -15.28
CA TYR A 108 26.23 2.25 -15.71
C TYR A 108 25.92 3.18 -14.54
N GLY A 109 26.69 4.26 -14.37
CA GLY A 109 26.50 5.18 -13.25
C GLY A 109 26.61 4.44 -11.91
N GLU A 110 25.55 4.51 -11.10
CA GLU A 110 25.46 3.79 -9.82
C GLU A 110 25.00 2.33 -9.93
N ILE A 111 24.58 1.89 -11.11
CA ILE A 111 24.14 0.50 -11.33
C ILE A 111 25.37 -0.39 -11.51
N ILE A 112 25.41 -1.47 -10.76
CA ILE A 112 26.31 -2.61 -10.95
C ILE A 112 25.53 -3.91 -11.17
N GLU A 113 26.23 -4.95 -11.62
CA GLU A 113 25.66 -6.29 -11.73
C GLU A 113 25.16 -6.81 -10.38
N GLY A 114 23.99 -7.46 -10.40
CA GLY A 114 23.33 -7.97 -9.21
C GLY A 114 22.46 -6.95 -8.47
N ASP A 115 22.45 -5.68 -8.87
CA ASP A 115 21.57 -4.69 -8.25
C ASP A 115 20.09 -5.03 -8.48
N ILE A 116 19.29 -4.98 -7.41
CA ILE A 116 17.84 -5.11 -7.49
C ILE A 116 17.25 -3.71 -7.67
N LEU A 117 16.55 -3.50 -8.79
CA LEU A 117 15.79 -2.29 -9.08
C LEU A 117 14.32 -2.53 -8.75
N ASP A 118 13.86 -2.01 -7.62
CA ASP A 118 12.50 -2.16 -7.13
C ASP A 118 11.52 -1.17 -7.80
N GLU A 119 10.54 -1.74 -8.49
CA GLU A 119 9.45 -1.04 -9.17
C GLU A 119 8.09 -1.24 -8.46
N GLN A 120 8.12 -1.67 -7.18
CA GLN A 120 6.97 -1.88 -6.30
C GLN A 120 5.95 -2.90 -6.84
N CYS A 121 4.88 -2.42 -7.49
CA CYS A 121 3.79 -3.21 -8.02
C CYS A 121 3.53 -2.84 -9.49
N ASN A 122 4.40 -3.32 -10.39
CA ASN A 122 4.30 -3.05 -11.82
C ASN A 122 3.56 -4.13 -12.61
N THR A 123 3.35 -3.86 -13.89
CA THR A 123 2.96 -4.82 -14.90
C THR A 123 4.02 -4.88 -16.00
N ARG A 124 4.23 -6.08 -16.53
CA ARG A 124 5.17 -6.34 -17.62
C ARG A 124 4.54 -7.20 -18.69
N VAL A 125 5.05 -7.09 -19.91
CA VAL A 125 4.85 -8.11 -20.93
C VAL A 125 5.91 -9.22 -20.79
N VAL A 126 5.59 -10.44 -21.22
CA VAL A 126 6.55 -11.55 -21.18
C VAL A 126 6.85 -11.99 -22.60
N HIS A 127 8.10 -11.86 -23.02
CA HIS A 127 8.48 -12.24 -24.37
C HIS A 127 8.56 -13.76 -24.51
N PHE A 128 7.99 -14.25 -25.60
CA PHE A 128 8.10 -15.63 -26.07
C PHE A 128 9.13 -15.74 -27.20
N TYR A 129 9.18 -14.71 -28.06
CA TYR A 129 10.21 -14.56 -29.08
C TYR A 129 10.92 -13.23 -28.92
N ALA A 130 12.24 -13.26 -29.12
CA ALA A 130 13.14 -12.14 -29.23
C ALA A 130 14.39 -12.62 -29.97
N SER A 131 15.24 -11.70 -30.42
CA SER A 131 16.48 -12.05 -31.13
C SER A 131 17.38 -12.95 -30.28
N GLU A 132 18.04 -13.91 -30.92
CA GLU A 132 19.07 -14.74 -30.29
C GLU A 132 20.33 -13.92 -29.92
N SER A 133 20.60 -12.84 -30.65
CA SER A 133 21.75 -11.96 -30.41
C SER A 133 21.47 -10.83 -29.42
N ARG A 134 20.29 -10.82 -28.79
CA ARG A 134 19.92 -9.76 -27.86
C ARG A 134 20.82 -9.75 -26.64
N ILE A 135 21.03 -8.56 -26.05
CA ILE A 135 21.88 -8.39 -24.87
C ILE A 135 21.00 -7.95 -23.70
N PRO A 136 20.70 -8.84 -22.74
CA PRO A 136 19.90 -8.50 -21.58
C PRO A 136 20.66 -7.56 -20.63
N LEU A 137 20.04 -6.44 -20.29
CA LEU A 137 20.56 -5.46 -19.34
C LEU A 137 19.93 -5.65 -17.96
N LEU A 138 18.63 -5.94 -17.93
CA LEU A 138 17.88 -6.27 -16.72
C LEU A 138 17.11 -7.57 -16.95
N SER A 139 17.03 -8.43 -15.93
CA SER A 139 16.21 -9.66 -15.96
C SER A 139 15.48 -9.83 -14.62
N TYR A 140 14.21 -10.22 -14.65
CA TYR A 140 13.40 -10.43 -13.46
C TYR A 140 13.81 -11.67 -12.66
N ARG A 141 13.73 -11.56 -11.34
CA ARG A 141 13.76 -12.68 -10.40
C ARG A 141 12.52 -12.66 -9.52
N ALA A 142 11.88 -13.80 -9.33
CA ALA A 142 10.80 -13.96 -8.36
C ALA A 142 11.39 -14.00 -6.94
N ASN A 143 10.79 -13.25 -6.01
CA ASN A 143 11.15 -13.13 -4.60
C ASN A 143 12.68 -13.12 -4.36
N PRO A 144 13.42 -12.18 -4.97
CA PRO A 144 14.89 -12.19 -4.85
C PRO A 144 15.31 -11.96 -3.39
N GLU A 145 16.27 -12.74 -2.93
CA GLU A 145 16.88 -12.55 -1.62
C GLU A 145 17.88 -11.38 -1.66
N GLY A 146 17.76 -10.47 -0.69
CA GLY A 146 18.69 -9.34 -0.49
C GLY A 146 17.98 -7.99 -0.44
N PHE A 147 18.69 -6.96 0.02
CA PHE A 147 18.21 -5.58 0.08
C PHE A 147 18.91 -4.75 -0.99
N TYR A 148 18.22 -4.47 -2.10
CA TYR A 148 18.73 -3.74 -3.28
C TYR A 148 19.95 -4.34 -4.01
N THR A 149 20.42 -5.50 -3.56
CA THR A 149 21.45 -6.30 -4.22
C THR A 149 21.09 -7.77 -4.03
N LEU A 150 21.12 -8.53 -5.12
CA LEU A 150 20.80 -9.95 -5.15
C LEU A 150 21.90 -10.73 -4.43
N LYS A 151 21.49 -11.51 -3.43
CA LYS A 151 22.37 -12.45 -2.76
C LYS A 151 22.76 -13.58 -3.71
N ASN A 152 24.04 -13.97 -3.72
CA ASN A 152 24.60 -15.03 -4.57
C ASN A 152 24.35 -14.81 -6.08
N TYR A 153 24.49 -13.57 -6.56
CA TYR A 153 24.28 -13.23 -7.98
C TYR A 153 25.05 -14.14 -8.97
N ALA A 154 26.27 -14.55 -8.62
CA ALA A 154 27.08 -15.43 -9.47
C ALA A 154 26.43 -16.79 -9.76
N ASP A 155 25.59 -17.28 -8.85
CA ASP A 155 24.88 -18.56 -8.96
C ASP A 155 23.43 -18.36 -9.46
N ALA A 156 23.02 -17.12 -9.75
CA ALA A 156 21.66 -16.81 -10.12
C ALA A 156 21.38 -17.18 -11.59
N GLU A 157 20.34 -17.98 -11.79
CA GLU A 157 19.83 -18.28 -13.12
C GLU A 157 18.85 -17.19 -13.60
N PHE A 158 19.04 -16.76 -14.85
CA PHE A 158 18.19 -15.81 -15.55
C PHE A 158 17.63 -16.47 -16.82
N PRO A 159 16.48 -17.14 -16.73
CA PRO A 159 15.83 -17.71 -17.90
C PRO A 159 15.54 -16.62 -18.94
N VAL A 160 15.63 -16.97 -20.21
CA VAL A 160 15.38 -16.07 -21.36
C VAL A 160 14.11 -15.24 -21.15
N SER A 161 12.98 -15.88 -20.86
CA SER A 161 11.68 -15.22 -20.66
C SER A 161 11.64 -14.20 -19.52
N THR A 162 12.67 -14.11 -18.68
CA THR A 162 12.74 -13.14 -17.59
C THR A 162 13.34 -11.80 -17.98
N ASP A 163 13.85 -11.63 -19.21
CA ASP A 163 14.44 -10.33 -19.60
C ASP A 163 13.42 -9.19 -19.44
N ALA A 164 13.89 -8.12 -18.80
CA ALA A 164 13.11 -6.94 -18.42
C ALA A 164 13.44 -5.75 -19.32
N LEU A 165 14.73 -5.55 -19.61
CA LEU A 165 15.25 -4.54 -20.52
C LEU A 165 16.43 -5.13 -21.26
N TRP A 166 16.46 -5.01 -22.59
CA TRP A 166 17.57 -5.52 -23.40
C TRP A 166 17.75 -4.73 -24.70
N THR A 167 18.95 -4.79 -25.28
CA THR A 167 19.16 -4.35 -26.67
C THR A 167 18.78 -5.50 -27.60
N GLU A 168 17.70 -5.35 -28.35
CA GLU A 168 17.22 -6.36 -29.30
C GLU A 168 18.16 -6.46 -30.51
N HIS A 169 18.64 -5.30 -30.94
CA HIS A 169 19.73 -5.09 -31.89
C HIS A 169 20.29 -3.67 -31.70
N ASP A 170 21.29 -3.27 -32.50
CA ASP A 170 22.06 -2.02 -32.34
C ASP A 170 21.23 -0.72 -32.28
N THR A 171 19.97 -0.77 -32.73
CA THR A 171 19.08 0.39 -32.83
C THR A 171 17.77 0.21 -32.06
N LEU A 172 17.53 -0.93 -31.41
CA LEU A 172 16.29 -1.17 -30.65
C LEU A 172 16.60 -1.57 -29.22
N LEU A 173 16.21 -0.72 -28.27
CA LEU A 173 16.20 -1.00 -26.84
C LEU A 173 14.75 -1.31 -26.43
N PHE A 174 14.51 -2.49 -25.87
CA PHE A 174 13.17 -2.99 -25.55
C PHE A 174 13.00 -3.19 -24.05
N CYS A 175 11.94 -2.61 -23.48
CA CYS A 175 11.58 -2.64 -22.08
C CYS A 175 10.21 -3.30 -21.91
N THR A 176 10.12 -4.34 -21.08
CA THR A 176 8.89 -5.11 -20.93
C THR A 176 7.92 -4.53 -19.91
N PHE A 177 8.39 -3.68 -19.01
CA PHE A 177 7.58 -3.10 -17.94
C PHE A 177 7.29 -1.63 -18.20
N ARG A 178 6.36 -1.06 -17.42
CA ARG A 178 5.95 0.34 -17.52
C ARG A 178 6.99 1.22 -16.83
N LEU A 179 7.79 1.94 -17.61
CA LEU A 179 8.82 2.86 -17.12
C LEU A 179 8.36 4.33 -17.18
N ALA A 180 7.33 4.62 -17.99
CA ALA A 180 6.80 5.96 -18.25
C ALA A 180 6.73 6.89 -17.02
N ASP A 181 6.21 6.39 -15.90
CA ASP A 181 6.00 7.14 -14.66
C ASP A 181 6.88 6.62 -13.50
N PHE A 182 8.15 6.30 -13.80
CA PHE A 182 9.11 5.77 -12.83
C PHE A 182 9.24 6.58 -11.55
N ALA A 183 9.00 7.90 -11.58
CA ALA A 183 9.11 8.76 -10.43
C ALA A 183 7.83 8.80 -9.60
N LYS A 184 6.67 8.98 -10.22
CA LYS A 184 5.37 8.88 -9.55
C LYS A 184 5.17 7.49 -8.94
N ALA A 185 5.59 6.44 -9.65
CA ALA A 185 5.53 5.05 -9.18
C ALA A 185 6.55 4.72 -8.07
N CYS A 186 7.30 5.71 -7.57
CA CYS A 186 8.20 5.58 -6.42
C CYS A 186 9.25 4.48 -6.57
N PHE A 187 9.80 4.32 -7.78
CA PHE A 187 10.83 3.32 -8.05
C PHE A 187 12.08 3.54 -7.16
N ALA A 188 12.64 2.45 -6.62
CA ALA A 188 13.75 2.47 -5.67
C ALA A 188 14.82 1.40 -6.01
N PRO A 189 16.11 1.60 -5.70
CA PRO A 189 16.72 2.81 -5.17
C PRO A 189 16.74 3.95 -6.19
N ARG A 190 16.36 5.16 -5.77
CA ARG A 190 16.17 6.32 -6.66
C ARG A 190 17.38 6.59 -7.55
N LYS A 191 18.59 6.65 -6.98
CA LYS A 191 19.82 6.97 -7.74
C LYS A 191 20.19 5.91 -8.78
N LYS A 192 19.89 4.64 -8.53
CA LYS A 192 20.04 3.55 -9.51
C LYS A 192 19.03 3.69 -10.64
N TRP A 193 17.77 4.02 -10.33
CA TRP A 193 16.79 4.34 -11.37
C TRP A 193 17.19 5.57 -12.19
N PHE A 194 17.74 6.63 -11.58
CA PHE A 194 18.24 7.78 -12.33
C PHE A 194 19.41 7.39 -13.24
N SER A 195 20.28 6.50 -12.80
CA SER A 195 21.33 5.94 -13.65
C SER A 195 20.75 5.16 -14.83
N LEU A 196 19.68 4.38 -14.63
CA LEU A 196 19.00 3.67 -15.72
C LEU A 196 18.38 4.65 -16.73
N ILE A 197 17.68 5.67 -16.26
CA ILE A 197 17.12 6.72 -17.12
C ILE A 197 18.23 7.46 -17.86
N GLY A 198 19.35 7.75 -17.18
CA GLY A 198 20.53 8.35 -17.80
C GLY A 198 21.16 7.47 -18.88
N PHE A 199 21.16 6.15 -18.70
CA PHE A 199 21.58 5.20 -19.73
C PHE A 199 20.64 5.23 -20.94
N ILE A 200 19.31 5.24 -20.72
CA ILE A 200 18.32 5.30 -21.80
C ILE A 200 18.44 6.61 -22.58
N LEU A 201 18.66 7.74 -21.91
CA LEU A 201 18.88 9.03 -22.56
C LEU A 201 20.20 9.06 -23.34
N LEU A 202 21.28 8.49 -22.79
CA LEU A 202 22.54 8.31 -23.51
C LEU A 202 22.34 7.45 -24.75
N TRP A 203 21.56 6.38 -24.65
CA TRP A 203 21.21 5.52 -25.78
C TRP A 203 20.45 6.31 -26.85
N LEU A 204 19.37 7.01 -26.47
CA LEU A 204 18.54 7.78 -27.40
C LEU A 204 19.31 8.93 -28.07
N THR A 205 20.09 9.69 -27.30
CA THR A 205 20.67 10.96 -27.78
C THR A 205 22.12 10.84 -28.24
N GLY A 206 22.85 9.82 -27.76
CA GLY A 206 24.29 9.71 -27.88
C GLY A 206 25.08 10.60 -26.91
N GLU A 207 24.40 11.32 -26.01
CA GLU A 207 25.00 12.29 -25.09
C GLU A 207 24.64 11.97 -23.63
N LYS A 208 25.55 12.26 -22.70
CA LYS A 208 25.27 12.16 -21.27
C LYS A 208 24.55 13.42 -20.80
N HIS A 209 23.53 13.24 -19.96
CA HIS A 209 22.71 14.33 -19.42
C HIS A 209 22.81 14.39 -17.89
N ASP A 210 22.70 15.60 -17.34
CA ASP A 210 22.54 15.79 -15.88
C ASP A 210 21.08 15.57 -15.48
N LEU A 211 20.87 14.65 -14.54
CA LEU A 211 19.56 14.27 -14.01
C LEU A 211 19.37 14.71 -12.56
N SER A 212 20.24 15.59 -12.05
CA SER A 212 20.13 16.15 -10.69
C SER A 212 18.76 16.78 -10.39
N PHE A 213 18.08 17.32 -11.41
CA PHE A 213 16.73 17.88 -11.27
C PHE A 213 15.67 16.85 -10.84
N LEU A 214 15.91 15.55 -11.03
CA LEU A 214 14.98 14.50 -10.59
C LEU A 214 14.93 14.41 -9.06
N ASP A 215 15.98 14.84 -8.33
CA ASP A 215 15.92 14.93 -6.87
C ASP A 215 14.83 15.88 -6.42
N ALA A 216 14.68 17.03 -7.10
CA ALA A 216 13.60 17.97 -6.82
C ALA A 216 12.23 17.37 -7.17
N TYR A 217 12.13 16.60 -8.25
CA TYR A 217 10.87 15.94 -8.65
C TYR A 217 10.37 14.95 -7.58
N TYR A 218 11.28 14.19 -6.97
CA TYR A 218 10.97 13.30 -5.84
C TYR A 218 10.79 14.01 -4.49
N ALA A 219 11.21 15.27 -4.38
CA ALA A 219 11.04 16.10 -3.19
C ALA A 219 9.76 16.96 -3.25
N GLN A 220 9.18 17.15 -4.45
CA GLN A 220 7.92 17.87 -4.61
C GLN A 220 6.83 17.15 -3.81
N ASN A 221 6.23 17.89 -2.86
CA ASN A 221 5.19 17.40 -1.94
C ASN A 221 5.63 16.35 -0.93
N ALA A 222 6.94 16.12 -0.74
CA ALA A 222 7.41 15.33 0.38
C ALA A 222 7.12 16.07 1.70
N TYR A 223 6.47 15.40 2.65
CA TYR A 223 6.38 15.93 4.01
C TYR A 223 7.79 16.11 4.56
N SER A 224 8.06 17.26 5.20
CA SER A 224 9.32 17.46 5.91
C SER A 224 9.48 16.36 6.96
N THR A 225 10.57 15.60 6.86
CA THR A 225 11.01 14.67 7.91
C THR A 225 11.89 15.36 8.94
N THR A 226 12.15 16.67 8.78
CA THR A 226 12.84 17.47 9.79
C THR A 226 11.94 17.51 11.03
N PRO A 227 12.42 17.07 12.21
CA PRO A 227 11.67 17.20 13.45
C PRO A 227 11.24 18.65 13.63
N CYS A 228 9.95 18.89 13.88
CA CYS A 228 9.51 20.23 14.24
C CYS A 228 10.08 20.60 15.61
N GLU A 229 10.34 21.88 15.85
CA GLU A 229 10.72 22.36 17.19
C GLU A 229 9.54 22.27 18.17
N GLY A 230 8.33 21.99 17.66
CA GLY A 230 7.15 21.67 18.47
C GLY A 230 6.41 22.91 18.93
N THR A 231 6.47 24.00 18.17
CA THR A 231 5.67 25.19 18.46
C THR A 231 4.18 24.89 18.33
N ASP A 232 3.33 25.60 19.07
CA ASP A 232 1.87 25.42 19.03
C ASP A 232 1.32 25.53 17.60
N VAL A 233 1.88 26.44 16.79
CA VAL A 233 1.50 26.64 15.38
C VAL A 233 1.83 25.40 14.53
N GLU A 234 2.99 24.78 14.76
CA GLU A 234 3.40 23.59 14.01
C GLU A 234 2.57 22.36 14.40
N LEU A 235 2.28 22.21 15.70
CA LEU A 235 1.41 21.15 16.21
C LEU A 235 -0.02 21.30 15.67
N ALA A 236 -0.56 22.52 15.66
CA ALA A 236 -1.87 22.82 15.07
C ALA A 236 -1.91 22.46 13.58
N ARG A 237 -0.88 22.84 12.80
CA ARG A 237 -0.76 22.46 11.39
C ARG A 237 -0.59 20.95 11.18
N ALA A 238 0.06 20.25 12.10
CA ALA A 238 0.17 18.79 12.04
C ALA A 238 -1.20 18.13 12.26
N ALA A 239 -1.96 18.59 13.25
CA ALA A 239 -3.32 18.13 13.50
C ALA A 239 -4.26 18.41 12.30
N GLU A 240 -4.23 19.63 11.75
CA GLU A 240 -5.01 19.99 10.56
C GLU A 240 -4.70 19.07 9.37
N ARG A 241 -3.41 18.81 9.10
CA ARG A 241 -2.99 17.89 8.03
C ARG A 241 -3.42 16.44 8.27
N ALA A 242 -3.46 16.00 9.53
CA ALA A 242 -3.99 14.68 9.86
C ALA A 242 -5.50 14.59 9.60
N MET A 243 -6.27 15.66 9.82
CA MET A 243 -7.69 15.68 9.46
C MET A 243 -7.92 15.74 7.95
N ASP A 244 -7.12 16.55 7.24
CA ASP A 244 -7.11 16.64 5.77
C ASP A 244 -6.94 15.27 5.09
N TRP A 245 -6.19 14.35 5.70
CA TRP A 245 -6.02 12.99 5.19
C TRP A 245 -7.37 12.29 4.97
N HIS A 246 -8.30 12.41 5.92
CA HIS A 246 -9.59 11.75 5.84
C HIS A 246 -10.50 12.40 4.78
N GLU A 247 -10.53 13.73 4.73
CA GLU A 247 -11.41 14.48 3.83
C GLU A 247 -10.86 14.54 2.40
N LYS A 248 -9.64 15.05 2.22
CA LYS A 248 -9.00 15.23 0.90
C LYS A 248 -8.56 13.90 0.29
N GLY A 249 -8.29 12.89 1.12
CA GLY A 249 -8.00 11.53 0.68
C GLY A 249 -9.24 10.75 0.22
N GLY A 250 -10.45 11.26 0.49
CA GLY A 250 -11.70 10.57 0.14
C GLY A 250 -11.97 9.32 0.98
N PHE A 251 -11.36 9.22 2.17
CA PHE A 251 -11.55 8.08 3.07
C PHE A 251 -12.74 8.25 4.01
N LEU A 252 -13.12 9.49 4.32
CA LEU A 252 -14.34 9.80 5.04
C LEU A 252 -15.54 9.72 4.10
N LEU A 253 -16.37 8.68 4.26
CA LEU A 253 -17.56 8.53 3.43
C LEU A 253 -18.67 9.48 3.87
N PRO A 254 -19.63 9.83 2.98
CA PRO A 254 -20.85 10.51 3.40
C PRO A 254 -21.68 9.62 4.35
N PRO A 255 -22.57 10.21 5.17
CA PRO A 255 -23.45 9.43 6.04
C PRO A 255 -24.48 8.66 5.20
N ASP A 256 -24.87 7.49 5.67
CA ASP A 256 -25.92 6.66 5.08
C ASP A 256 -27.34 7.21 5.39
N GLU A 257 -28.37 6.50 4.92
CA GLU A 257 -29.78 6.85 5.17
C GLU A 257 -30.18 6.87 6.65
N ASN A 258 -29.37 6.25 7.52
CA ASN A 258 -29.57 6.22 8.96
C ASN A 258 -28.75 7.29 9.70
N GLY A 259 -28.03 8.15 8.97
CA GLY A 259 -27.11 9.13 9.53
C GLY A 259 -25.80 8.54 10.06
N CYS A 260 -25.47 7.28 9.73
CA CYS A 260 -24.22 6.65 10.13
C CYS A 260 -23.13 6.93 9.10
N ARG A 261 -21.94 7.30 9.58
CA ARG A 261 -20.77 7.50 8.73
C ARG A 261 -19.79 6.33 8.84
N ALA A 262 -19.03 6.08 7.78
CA ALA A 262 -17.95 5.10 7.77
C ALA A 262 -16.63 5.71 7.25
N VAL A 263 -15.53 5.05 7.56
CA VAL A 263 -14.18 5.42 7.10
C VAL A 263 -13.55 4.23 6.41
N LEU A 264 -12.98 4.47 5.23
CA LEU A 264 -12.17 3.48 4.52
C LEU A 264 -10.85 3.23 5.28
N GLU A 265 -10.39 1.99 5.31
CA GLU A 265 -9.14 1.57 5.98
C GLU A 265 -7.89 2.34 5.50
N GLY A 266 -7.96 2.94 4.31
CA GLY A 266 -6.96 3.88 3.80
C GLY A 266 -6.38 3.46 2.46
N VAL A 267 -5.09 3.70 2.27
CA VAL A 267 -4.37 3.31 1.05
C VAL A 267 -3.79 1.90 1.17
N GLY A 268 -3.89 1.13 0.10
CA GLY A 268 -3.20 -0.14 -0.04
C GLY A 268 -1.69 0.05 -0.12
N ALA A 269 -0.97 -0.99 0.31
CA ALA A 269 0.50 -0.99 0.32
C ALA A 269 1.14 -0.91 -1.09
N ALA A 270 0.37 -1.19 -2.14
CA ALA A 270 0.86 -1.17 -3.51
C ALA A 270 0.85 0.26 -4.08
N VAL A 271 2.03 0.73 -4.51
CA VAL A 271 2.15 1.85 -5.45
C VAL A 271 2.06 1.27 -6.86
N LEU A 272 1.06 1.69 -7.62
CA LEU A 272 0.83 1.25 -9.00
C LEU A 272 1.75 1.99 -9.98
N PRO A 273 1.87 1.53 -11.24
CA PRO A 273 2.85 2.08 -12.19
C PRO A 273 2.62 3.52 -12.62
N ASP A 274 1.44 4.08 -12.33
CA ASP A 274 1.13 5.48 -12.56
C ASP A 274 1.30 6.35 -11.30
N GLY A 275 1.80 5.76 -10.21
CA GLY A 275 1.97 6.38 -8.90
C GLY A 275 0.72 6.39 -8.02
N THR A 276 -0.39 5.82 -8.48
CA THR A 276 -1.60 5.75 -7.67
C THR A 276 -1.53 4.62 -6.64
N HIS A 277 -2.30 4.76 -5.56
CA HIS A 277 -2.55 3.69 -4.61
C HIS A 277 -4.00 3.20 -4.76
N SER A 278 -4.22 1.91 -4.55
CA SER A 278 -5.59 1.39 -4.41
C SER A 278 -6.16 1.83 -3.06
N ALA A 279 -7.41 2.28 -2.99
CA ALA A 279 -8.09 2.42 -1.71
C ALA A 279 -8.42 1.02 -1.16
N LEU A 280 -8.25 0.83 0.15
CA LEU A 280 -8.75 -0.34 0.86
C LEU A 280 -10.22 -0.08 1.19
N HIS A 281 -11.09 -0.85 0.55
CA HIS A 281 -12.54 -0.65 0.59
C HIS A 281 -13.20 -1.28 1.82
N ASN A 282 -12.41 -1.77 2.79
CA ASN A 282 -12.93 -2.32 4.03
C ASN A 282 -13.35 -1.20 4.98
N TYR A 283 -14.48 -1.40 5.65
CA TYR A 283 -14.95 -0.55 6.74
C TYR A 283 -14.60 -1.24 8.05
N THR A 284 -13.48 -0.85 8.65
CA THR A 284 -13.03 -1.45 9.91
C THR A 284 -13.48 -0.63 11.11
N THR A 285 -13.74 -1.34 12.20
CA THR A 285 -14.20 -0.76 13.46
C THR A 285 -13.18 0.21 14.05
N VAL A 286 -11.89 -0.13 13.92
CA VAL A 286 -10.78 0.71 14.38
C VAL A 286 -10.72 2.03 13.62
N SER A 287 -10.72 1.97 12.29
CA SER A 287 -10.64 3.18 11.45
C SER A 287 -11.81 4.11 11.76
N THR A 288 -13.01 3.55 11.92
CA THR A 288 -14.22 4.32 12.23
C THR A 288 -14.11 4.97 13.61
N GLY A 289 -13.76 4.22 14.66
CA GLY A 289 -13.74 4.75 16.02
C GLY A 289 -12.57 5.67 16.34
N GLU A 290 -11.36 5.38 15.85
CA GLU A 290 -10.22 6.29 16.03
C GLU A 290 -10.45 7.61 15.30
N THR A 291 -11.04 7.57 14.10
CA THR A 291 -11.44 8.78 13.38
C THR A 291 -12.54 9.51 14.14
N ALA A 292 -13.51 8.81 14.75
CA ALA A 292 -14.52 9.43 15.59
C ALA A 292 -13.91 10.18 16.78
N LEU A 293 -12.89 9.60 17.43
CA LEU A 293 -12.15 10.25 18.50
C LEU A 293 -11.35 11.45 17.98
N ALA A 294 -10.72 11.35 16.81
CA ALA A 294 -9.98 12.46 16.20
C ALA A 294 -10.88 13.67 15.93
N TYR A 295 -12.05 13.47 15.31
CA TYR A 295 -13.03 14.54 15.09
C TYR A 295 -13.62 15.08 16.41
N TYR A 296 -13.78 14.25 17.43
CA TYR A 296 -14.17 14.72 18.76
C TYR A 296 -13.13 15.67 19.33
N LEU A 297 -11.85 15.26 19.35
CA LEU A 297 -10.76 16.09 19.86
C LEU A 297 -10.58 17.37 19.04
N GLN A 298 -10.79 17.31 17.72
CA GLN A 298 -10.83 18.48 16.86
C GLN A 298 -11.94 19.44 17.31
N SER A 299 -13.16 18.94 17.54
CA SER A 299 -14.28 19.78 18.00
C SER A 299 -14.00 20.47 19.35
N LEU A 300 -13.32 19.78 20.28
CA LEU A 300 -12.90 20.39 21.55
C LEU A 300 -11.85 21.49 21.34
N TYR A 301 -10.95 21.29 20.38
CA TYR A 301 -9.86 22.21 20.10
C TYR A 301 -10.34 23.46 19.33
N THR A 302 -11.20 23.28 18.33
CA THR A 302 -11.63 24.35 17.42
C THR A 302 -12.97 24.96 17.80
N GLY A 303 -13.80 24.27 18.59
CA GLY A 303 -15.21 24.62 18.80
C GLY A 303 -16.09 24.36 17.57
N ASP A 304 -15.64 23.53 16.62
CA ASP A 304 -16.36 23.24 15.38
C ASP A 304 -17.47 22.19 15.58
N ASP A 305 -18.71 22.64 15.39
CA ASP A 305 -19.92 21.81 15.47
C ASP A 305 -19.98 20.75 14.36
N ASP A 306 -19.37 20.99 13.19
CA ASP A 306 -19.34 20.00 12.11
C ASP A 306 -18.41 18.83 12.45
N ALA A 307 -17.23 19.10 13.00
CA ALA A 307 -16.34 18.06 13.52
C ALA A 307 -17.04 17.23 14.61
N ARG A 308 -17.80 17.91 15.49
CA ARG A 308 -18.59 17.23 16.53
C ARG A 308 -19.64 16.30 15.92
N ARG A 309 -20.40 16.79 14.93
CA ARG A 309 -21.42 16.01 14.22
C ARG A 309 -20.81 14.80 13.52
N ILE A 310 -19.69 14.96 12.81
CA ILE A 310 -18.99 13.85 12.14
C ILE A 310 -18.57 12.77 13.15
N SER A 311 -18.05 13.18 14.30
CA SER A 311 -17.71 12.26 15.40
C SER A 311 -18.93 11.46 15.86
N ASP A 312 -20.07 12.12 16.07
CA ASP A 312 -21.31 11.48 16.52
C ASP A 312 -21.85 10.47 15.48
N GLU A 313 -21.83 10.82 14.19
CA GLU A 313 -22.22 9.95 13.07
C GLU A 313 -21.34 8.69 12.96
N LEU A 314 -20.03 8.82 13.23
CA LEU A 314 -19.09 7.70 13.25
C LEU A 314 -19.30 6.80 14.48
N LEU A 315 -19.57 7.37 15.66
CA LEU A 315 -19.92 6.59 16.84
C LEU A 315 -21.22 5.80 16.63
N ALA A 316 -22.23 6.41 16.01
CA ALA A 316 -23.49 5.75 15.69
C ALA A 316 -23.27 4.50 14.80
N SER A 317 -22.30 4.56 13.87
CA SER A 317 -21.87 3.39 13.09
C SER A 317 -21.23 2.32 13.98
N GLY A 318 -20.20 2.68 14.75
CA GLY A 318 -19.50 1.73 15.63
C GLY A 318 -20.41 1.08 16.68
N ARG A 319 -21.48 1.75 17.10
CA ARG A 319 -22.49 1.16 18.02
C ARG A 319 -23.10 -0.12 17.44
N ARG A 320 -23.27 -0.21 16.13
CA ARG A 320 -23.84 -1.39 15.44
C ARG A 320 -22.88 -2.58 15.42
N HIS A 321 -21.59 -2.34 15.64
CA HIS A 321 -20.57 -3.39 15.75
C HIS A 321 -20.60 -4.09 17.11
N ILE A 322 -21.30 -3.56 18.11
CA ILE A 322 -21.50 -4.25 19.39
C ILE A 322 -22.75 -5.12 19.29
N ALA A 323 -22.57 -6.44 19.44
CA ALA A 323 -23.68 -7.39 19.46
C ALA A 323 -24.64 -7.12 20.63
N ASP A 324 -25.92 -7.26 20.33
CA ASP A 324 -27.02 -7.25 21.29
C ASP A 324 -27.69 -8.62 21.18
N ALA A 325 -27.29 -9.54 22.05
CA ALA A 325 -27.64 -10.95 21.96
C ALA A 325 -28.18 -11.47 23.29
N ALA A 326 -28.93 -12.56 23.24
CA ALA A 326 -29.48 -13.23 24.43
C ALA A 326 -28.61 -14.42 24.89
N ASP A 327 -27.38 -14.52 24.39
CA ASP A 327 -26.46 -15.63 24.60
C ASP A 327 -25.04 -15.13 24.96
N GLU A 328 -24.05 -16.03 24.95
CA GLU A 328 -22.67 -15.72 25.36
C GLU A 328 -21.97 -14.70 24.44
N THR A 329 -22.49 -14.46 23.23
CA THR A 329 -21.99 -13.45 22.30
C THR A 329 -22.51 -12.04 22.57
N ASP A 330 -23.33 -11.85 23.61
CA ASP A 330 -23.82 -10.52 23.97
C ASP A 330 -22.66 -9.57 24.30
N GLY A 331 -22.60 -8.43 23.60
CA GLY A 331 -21.48 -7.49 23.67
C GLY A 331 -20.29 -7.82 22.77
N TRP A 332 -20.31 -8.89 21.99
CA TRP A 332 -19.25 -9.21 21.02
C TRP A 332 -18.99 -8.01 20.09
N GLY A 333 -17.75 -7.52 20.08
CA GLY A 333 -17.32 -6.47 19.15
C GLY A 333 -16.90 -7.06 17.82
N ARG A 334 -17.56 -6.61 16.75
CA ARG A 334 -17.26 -6.98 15.37
C ARG A 334 -16.18 -6.06 14.84
N SER A 335 -15.28 -6.57 14.00
CA SER A 335 -14.09 -5.83 13.55
C SER A 335 -14.27 -5.07 12.22
N GLY A 336 -15.44 -5.19 11.58
CA GLY A 336 -15.78 -4.42 10.39
C GLY A 336 -17.10 -4.85 9.74
N ASP A 337 -17.64 -4.01 8.84
CA ASP A 337 -18.95 -4.21 8.20
C ASP A 337 -18.91 -5.19 7.03
N ASN A 338 -17.95 -4.99 6.14
CA ASN A 338 -17.76 -5.77 4.91
C ASN A 338 -16.51 -6.68 4.98
N ALA A 339 -15.86 -6.72 6.13
CA ALA A 339 -14.76 -7.60 6.45
C ALA A 339 -14.82 -7.96 7.94
N TRP A 340 -14.50 -9.20 8.30
CA TRP A 340 -14.27 -9.59 9.70
C TRP A 340 -15.47 -9.43 10.66
N TRP A 341 -16.71 -9.56 10.16
CA TRP A 341 -17.95 -9.41 10.95
C TRP A 341 -18.04 -10.37 12.15
N ASN A 342 -17.57 -11.60 12.00
CA ASN A 342 -17.58 -12.63 13.05
C ASN A 342 -16.26 -12.70 13.85
N VAL A 343 -15.40 -11.69 13.70
CA VAL A 343 -14.10 -11.65 14.34
C VAL A 343 -14.10 -10.55 15.40
N CYS A 344 -13.55 -10.86 16.57
CA CYS A 344 -13.26 -9.92 17.63
C CYS A 344 -11.75 -9.89 17.87
N TYR A 345 -11.19 -8.69 17.71
CA TYR A 345 -9.91 -8.30 18.26
C TYR A 345 -10.18 -7.36 19.43
N GLN A 346 -9.64 -7.66 20.61
CA GLN A 346 -9.86 -6.79 21.77
C GLN A 346 -9.18 -5.42 21.64
N ASP A 347 -8.12 -5.29 20.83
CA ASP A 347 -7.53 -4.00 20.52
C ASP A 347 -8.41 -3.20 19.54
N ASP A 348 -9.10 -3.88 18.63
CA ASP A 348 -10.09 -3.23 17.77
C ASP A 348 -11.29 -2.72 18.58
N ASP A 349 -11.82 -3.55 19.48
CA ASP A 349 -12.89 -3.15 20.41
C ASP A 349 -12.44 -1.97 21.28
N ALA A 350 -11.23 -2.04 21.83
CA ALA A 350 -10.68 -0.98 22.66
C ALA A 350 -10.57 0.36 21.91
N ARG A 351 -9.95 0.35 20.73
CA ARG A 351 -9.66 1.57 19.96
C ARG A 351 -10.87 2.10 19.22
N GLY A 352 -11.67 1.18 18.65
CA GLY A 352 -12.81 1.49 17.80
C GLY A 352 -14.12 1.72 18.56
N LEU A 353 -14.35 0.97 19.64
CA LEU A 353 -15.64 0.95 20.33
C LEU A 353 -15.60 1.63 21.69
N LEU A 354 -14.56 1.37 22.48
CA LEU A 354 -14.50 1.77 23.89
C LEU A 354 -13.86 3.15 24.09
N PHE A 355 -12.63 3.36 23.63
CA PHE A 355 -11.88 4.60 23.83
C PHE A 355 -12.64 5.85 23.39
N PRO A 356 -13.27 5.92 22.20
CA PRO A 356 -13.96 7.13 21.78
C PRO A 356 -15.10 7.53 22.73
N ARG A 357 -15.78 6.53 23.32
CA ARG A 357 -16.91 6.73 24.24
C ARG A 357 -16.45 7.01 25.67
N LEU A 358 -15.51 6.23 26.16
CA LEU A 358 -14.98 6.35 27.51
C LEU A 358 -14.17 7.65 27.70
N LEU A 359 -13.41 8.07 26.68
CA LEU A 359 -12.68 9.35 26.74
C LEU A 359 -13.65 10.53 26.75
N ARG A 360 -14.71 10.53 25.93
CA ARG A 360 -15.78 11.54 26.01
C ARG A 360 -16.35 11.67 27.42
N ALA A 361 -16.66 10.53 28.04
CA ALA A 361 -17.13 10.52 29.43
C ALA A 361 -16.08 11.09 30.40
N LEU A 362 -14.80 10.76 30.21
CA LEU A 362 -13.70 11.32 31.00
C LEU A 362 -13.57 12.85 30.84
N TYR A 363 -13.84 13.39 29.64
CA TYR A 363 -13.86 14.83 29.37
C TYR A 363 -15.13 15.53 29.89
N GLY A 364 -16.01 14.82 30.61
CA GLY A 364 -17.15 15.38 31.32
C GLY A 364 -18.50 15.20 30.64
N GLU A 365 -18.56 14.45 29.53
CA GLU A 365 -19.83 14.12 28.88
C GLU A 365 -20.54 12.94 29.56
N ALA A 366 -21.83 12.78 29.28
CA ALA A 366 -22.50 11.52 29.56
C ALA A 366 -21.89 10.41 28.69
N LEU A 367 -21.72 9.20 29.25
CA LEU A 367 -21.15 8.07 28.50
C LEU A 367 -22.03 7.73 27.27
N PRO A 368 -21.53 7.91 26.04
CA PRO A 368 -22.27 7.55 24.85
C PRO A 368 -22.50 6.03 24.82
N ASP A 369 -23.70 5.61 24.40
CA ASP A 369 -24.08 4.20 24.27
C ASP A 369 -23.80 3.35 25.52
N ALA A 370 -24.01 3.90 26.72
CA ALA A 370 -23.58 3.31 27.99
C ALA A 370 -23.92 1.82 28.14
N ASP A 371 -25.12 1.39 27.77
CA ASP A 371 -25.53 -0.01 27.85
C ASP A 371 -24.71 -0.92 26.93
N ALA A 372 -24.44 -0.47 25.71
CA ALA A 372 -23.64 -1.24 24.75
C ALA A 372 -22.16 -1.26 25.15
N VAL A 373 -21.63 -0.15 25.67
CA VAL A 373 -20.27 -0.09 26.24
C VAL A 373 -20.12 -1.11 27.37
N ARG A 374 -21.09 -1.16 28.29
CA ARG A 374 -21.09 -2.14 29.39
C ARG A 374 -21.16 -3.58 28.87
N ARG A 375 -22.04 -3.86 27.91
CA ARG A 375 -22.11 -5.18 27.28
C ARG A 375 -20.78 -5.59 26.66
N ASN A 376 -20.14 -4.70 25.89
CA ASN A 376 -18.85 -4.99 25.27
C ASN A 376 -17.73 -5.20 26.30
N LEU A 377 -17.64 -4.34 27.33
CA LEU A 377 -16.69 -4.56 28.43
C LEU A 377 -16.93 -5.88 29.16
N ASP A 378 -18.19 -6.23 29.44
CA ASP A 378 -18.53 -7.47 30.12
C ASP A 378 -18.24 -8.69 29.22
N PHE A 379 -18.49 -8.61 27.92
CA PHE A 379 -18.04 -9.62 26.96
C PHE A 379 -16.53 -9.80 27.02
N LEU A 380 -15.79 -8.68 26.97
CA LEU A 380 -14.35 -8.73 26.98
C LEU A 380 -13.82 -9.38 28.27
N LEU A 381 -14.38 -9.05 29.43
CA LEU A 381 -14.05 -9.69 30.71
C LEU A 381 -14.41 -11.18 30.72
N ARG A 382 -15.60 -11.55 30.26
CA ARG A 382 -16.08 -12.95 30.32
C ARG A 382 -15.25 -13.89 29.46
N THR A 383 -14.55 -13.40 28.46
CA THR A 383 -13.67 -14.22 27.63
C THR A 383 -12.18 -13.85 27.80
N THR A 384 -11.85 -13.19 28.90
CA THR A 384 -10.47 -12.97 29.35
C THR A 384 -10.02 -14.15 30.20
N GLY A 385 -8.80 -14.61 29.93
CA GLY A 385 -8.21 -15.74 30.61
C GLY A 385 -7.86 -15.48 32.07
N THR A 386 -7.46 -16.55 32.76
CA THR A 386 -7.15 -16.54 34.19
C THR A 386 -5.94 -15.66 34.57
N ASP A 387 -5.07 -15.40 33.59
CA ASP A 387 -3.87 -14.55 33.65
C ASP A 387 -4.17 -13.06 33.35
N GLY A 388 -5.43 -12.71 33.13
CA GLY A 388 -5.83 -11.33 32.78
C GLY A 388 -5.56 -10.97 31.32
N LEU A 389 -5.13 -11.93 30.49
CA LEU A 389 -4.90 -11.73 29.07
C LEU A 389 -5.99 -12.38 28.23
N ARG A 390 -6.14 -11.88 27.01
CA ARG A 390 -6.89 -12.56 25.95
C ARG A 390 -5.94 -13.13 24.91
N VAL A 391 -6.39 -14.15 24.19
CA VAL A 391 -5.79 -14.56 22.92
C VAL A 391 -5.78 -13.37 21.95
N ALA A 392 -4.94 -13.38 20.92
CA ALA A 392 -4.83 -12.23 20.02
C ALA A 392 -6.12 -11.97 19.23
N ARG A 393 -6.87 -13.04 18.92
CA ARG A 393 -8.10 -12.97 18.14
C ARG A 393 -9.02 -14.12 18.46
N THR A 394 -10.33 -13.85 18.43
CA THR A 394 -11.38 -14.87 18.46
C THR A 394 -12.30 -14.72 17.25
N GLU A 395 -12.58 -15.82 16.55
CA GLU A 395 -13.48 -15.86 15.39
C GLU A 395 -14.64 -16.80 15.66
N LEU A 396 -15.88 -16.34 15.55
CA LEU A 396 -17.07 -17.20 15.68
C LEU A 396 -17.20 -18.09 14.43
N VAL A 397 -17.03 -19.41 14.61
CA VAL A 397 -17.04 -20.40 13.52
C VAL A 397 -18.30 -21.28 13.51
N ASP A 398 -19.03 -21.36 14.63
CA ASP A 398 -20.35 -22.00 14.72
C ASP A 398 -21.21 -21.21 15.73
N ASP A 399 -22.19 -20.46 15.23
CA ASP A 399 -23.08 -19.60 16.02
C ASP A 399 -24.15 -20.38 16.80
N ARG A 400 -24.46 -21.61 16.40
CA ARG A 400 -25.45 -22.45 17.10
C ARG A 400 -24.84 -23.15 18.30
N LYS A 401 -23.57 -23.55 18.18
CA LYS A 401 -22.81 -24.19 19.26
C LYS A 401 -21.92 -23.21 20.01
N LEU A 402 -21.87 -21.95 19.58
CA LEU A 402 -21.01 -20.90 20.13
C LEU A 402 -19.54 -21.32 20.16
N LEU A 403 -19.07 -21.90 19.06
CA LEU A 403 -17.66 -22.29 18.91
C LEU A 403 -16.87 -21.15 18.31
N VAL A 404 -15.71 -20.88 18.90
CA VAL A 404 -14.75 -19.90 18.40
C VAL A 404 -13.46 -20.57 17.99
N GLN A 405 -12.83 -20.07 16.93
CA GLN A 405 -11.44 -20.29 16.63
C GLN A 405 -10.60 -19.20 17.30
N THR A 406 -9.65 -19.59 18.13
CA THR A 406 -8.68 -18.67 18.74
C THR A 406 -7.43 -18.59 17.89
N PHE A 407 -6.75 -17.44 17.95
CA PHE A 407 -5.41 -17.29 17.39
C PHE A 407 -4.48 -16.70 18.43
N GLU A 408 -3.40 -17.43 18.68
CA GLU A 408 -2.35 -17.09 19.63
C GLU A 408 -1.13 -16.55 18.87
N ILE A 409 -0.27 -15.81 19.57
CA ILE A 409 1.03 -15.39 19.05
C ILE A 409 2.09 -16.22 19.75
N GLU A 410 2.89 -16.94 18.98
CA GLU A 410 3.90 -17.86 19.51
C GLU A 410 5.29 -17.53 18.95
N PRO A 411 6.37 -17.89 19.66
CA PRO A 411 7.73 -17.72 19.15
C PRO A 411 7.94 -18.44 17.82
N ASP A 412 8.55 -17.78 16.85
CA ASP A 412 8.89 -18.39 15.57
C ASP A 412 10.19 -19.20 15.71
N ALA A 413 10.06 -20.52 15.78
CA ALA A 413 11.20 -21.44 15.92
C ALA A 413 12.23 -21.32 14.79
N SER A 414 11.83 -20.78 13.62
CA SER A 414 12.74 -20.56 12.48
C SER A 414 13.48 -19.22 12.54
N ARG A 415 13.03 -18.28 13.39
CA ARG A 415 13.53 -16.91 13.46
C ARG A 415 13.64 -16.45 14.92
N ALA A 416 14.84 -16.55 15.47
CA ALA A 416 15.13 -16.12 16.84
C ALA A 416 14.63 -14.68 17.12
N GLY A 417 13.89 -14.51 18.22
CA GLY A 417 13.33 -13.22 18.64
C GLY A 417 12.18 -12.70 17.76
N LYS A 418 11.68 -13.51 16.82
CA LYS A 418 10.46 -13.21 16.06
C LYS A 418 9.30 -14.04 16.56
N TRP A 419 8.11 -13.52 16.33
CA TRP A 419 6.85 -14.14 16.69
C TRP A 419 6.07 -14.44 15.41
N ARG A 420 5.20 -15.44 15.46
CA ARG A 420 4.30 -15.82 14.37
C ARG A 420 2.89 -16.05 14.89
N TRP A 421 1.94 -16.05 13.96
CA TRP A 421 0.61 -16.56 14.23
C TRP A 421 0.66 -18.07 14.49
N GLY A 422 0.11 -18.50 15.62
CA GLY A 422 -0.07 -19.90 15.95
C GLY A 422 -1.16 -20.58 15.10
N GLY A 423 -1.25 -21.90 15.20
CA GLY A 423 -2.22 -22.72 14.44
C GLY A 423 -3.68 -22.56 14.88
N GLY A 424 -3.91 -21.93 16.04
CA GLY A 424 -5.22 -21.70 16.61
C GLY A 424 -5.91 -22.96 17.14
N ARG A 425 -6.98 -22.78 17.92
CA ARG A 425 -7.79 -23.88 18.49
C ARG A 425 -9.27 -23.55 18.36
N THR A 426 -10.10 -24.56 18.11
CA THR A 426 -11.56 -24.42 18.11
C THR A 426 -12.12 -24.97 19.42
N LEU A 427 -12.88 -24.15 20.14
CA LEU A 427 -13.47 -24.49 21.43
C LEU A 427 -14.75 -23.67 21.71
N PRO A 428 -15.62 -24.11 22.64
CA PRO A 428 -16.74 -23.29 23.11
C PRO A 428 -16.28 -21.96 23.70
N LEU A 429 -17.01 -20.89 23.40
CA LEU A 429 -16.73 -19.53 23.86
C LEU A 429 -16.57 -19.43 25.38
N ALA A 430 -17.48 -20.08 26.14
CA ALA A 430 -17.44 -20.14 27.60
C ALA A 430 -16.12 -20.67 28.18
N GLU A 431 -15.40 -21.52 27.45
CA GLU A 431 -14.17 -22.16 27.96
C GLU A 431 -12.97 -21.21 28.00
N LEU A 432 -13.01 -20.08 27.29
CA LEU A 432 -11.89 -19.13 27.23
C LEU A 432 -11.52 -18.59 28.62
N ARG A 433 -12.51 -18.31 29.47
CA ARG A 433 -12.28 -17.77 30.82
C ARG A 433 -11.55 -18.73 31.75
N ALA A 434 -11.69 -20.03 31.51
CA ALA A 434 -11.12 -21.06 32.37
C ALA A 434 -9.64 -21.33 32.04
N GLN A 435 -9.12 -20.76 30.96
CA GLN A 435 -7.75 -20.97 30.47
C GLN A 435 -6.95 -19.68 30.59
N ALA A 436 -5.62 -19.79 30.58
CA ALA A 436 -4.76 -18.61 30.39
C ALA A 436 -4.96 -18.07 28.97
N GLY A 437 -4.99 -16.74 28.81
CA GLY A 437 -5.03 -16.11 27.49
C GLY A 437 -3.72 -16.30 26.73
N GLY A 438 -2.59 -16.38 27.44
CA GLY A 438 -1.32 -16.88 26.90
C GLY A 438 -0.69 -16.03 25.80
N SER A 439 -1.11 -14.77 25.65
CA SER A 439 -0.64 -13.86 24.60
C SER A 439 -0.11 -12.55 25.21
N PRO A 440 1.14 -12.54 25.73
CA PRO A 440 1.75 -11.35 26.34
C PRO A 440 2.21 -10.35 25.25
N SER A 441 1.25 -9.87 24.46
CA SER A 441 1.45 -8.91 23.38
C SER A 441 0.93 -7.55 23.78
N ALA A 442 1.82 -6.56 23.85
CA ALA A 442 1.43 -5.17 24.09
C ALA A 442 0.50 -4.64 22.97
N HIS A 443 0.63 -5.12 21.74
CA HIS A 443 -0.24 -4.74 20.63
C HIS A 443 -1.69 -5.21 20.86
N TYR A 444 -1.87 -6.50 21.17
CA TYR A 444 -3.20 -7.10 21.31
C TYR A 444 -3.85 -6.88 22.67
N ASN A 445 -3.07 -6.83 23.76
CA ASN A 445 -3.64 -6.70 25.11
C ASN A 445 -3.43 -5.29 25.69
N GLY A 446 -2.47 -4.49 25.23
CA GLY A 446 -2.18 -3.18 25.83
C GLY A 446 -3.35 -2.19 25.75
N TYR A 447 -3.93 -2.00 24.55
CA TYR A 447 -5.09 -1.13 24.36
C TYR A 447 -6.32 -1.63 25.13
N TYR A 448 -6.54 -2.95 25.13
CA TYR A 448 -7.61 -3.59 25.88
C TYR A 448 -7.51 -3.32 27.39
N LEU A 449 -6.34 -3.56 28.00
CA LEU A 449 -6.12 -3.35 29.42
C LEU A 449 -6.25 -1.86 29.79
N ALA A 450 -5.78 -0.96 28.91
CA ALA A 450 -5.99 0.48 29.07
C ALA A 450 -7.49 0.85 29.01
N ALA A 451 -8.28 0.23 28.13
CA ALA A 451 -9.72 0.45 28.04
C ALA A 451 -10.44 0.00 29.31
N LEU A 452 -10.03 -1.11 29.91
CA LEU A 452 -10.55 -1.54 31.22
C LEU A 452 -10.22 -0.55 32.35
N LEU A 453 -8.99 -0.04 32.42
CA LEU A 453 -8.63 0.97 33.43
C LEU A 453 -9.40 2.27 33.25
N LEU A 454 -9.62 2.68 32.01
CA LEU A 454 -10.43 3.84 31.69
C LEU A 454 -11.91 3.59 32.04
N ALA A 455 -12.43 2.39 31.76
CA ALA A 455 -13.77 1.98 32.16
C ALA A 455 -13.94 1.98 33.68
N TYR A 456 -12.93 1.52 34.44
CA TYR A 456 -12.93 1.65 35.90
C TYR A 456 -13.04 3.10 36.35
N LYS A 457 -12.24 4.01 35.77
CA LYS A 457 -12.28 5.44 36.08
C LYS A 457 -13.66 6.06 35.82
N VAL A 458 -14.32 5.66 34.74
CA VAL A 458 -15.61 6.23 34.32
C VAL A 458 -16.80 5.58 35.04
N LEU A 459 -16.76 4.26 35.28
CA LEU A 459 -17.91 3.47 35.73
C LEU A 459 -17.80 2.98 37.18
N GLY A 460 -16.61 3.00 37.77
CA GLY A 460 -16.35 2.59 39.15
C GLY A 460 -16.42 1.07 39.42
N ASP A 461 -16.47 0.23 38.40
CA ASP A 461 -16.53 -1.23 38.56
C ASP A 461 -15.12 -1.83 38.73
N GLU A 462 -14.83 -2.31 39.93
CA GLU A 462 -13.53 -2.89 40.31
C GLU A 462 -13.14 -4.12 39.45
N ARG A 463 -14.11 -4.84 38.85
CA ARG A 463 -13.81 -5.98 37.97
C ARG A 463 -12.93 -5.58 36.79
N TYR A 464 -13.12 -4.37 36.27
CA TYR A 464 -12.31 -3.85 35.17
C TYR A 464 -10.88 -3.57 35.63
N ARG A 465 -10.71 -2.93 36.80
CA ARG A 465 -9.39 -2.64 37.38
C ARG A 465 -8.61 -3.93 37.68
N ASP A 466 -9.24 -4.87 38.38
CA ASP A 466 -8.57 -6.10 38.82
C ASP A 466 -8.11 -6.96 37.65
N THR A 467 -8.90 -7.02 36.59
CA THR A 467 -8.53 -7.73 35.36
C THR A 467 -7.39 -7.02 34.64
N ALA A 468 -7.47 -5.69 34.53
CA ALA A 468 -6.46 -4.89 33.84
C ALA A 468 -5.09 -4.94 34.52
N VAL A 469 -5.07 -4.79 35.85
CA VAL A 469 -3.82 -4.84 36.64
C VAL A 469 -3.17 -6.21 36.50
N ARG A 470 -3.95 -7.29 36.61
CA ARG A 470 -3.47 -8.65 36.42
C ARG A 470 -2.85 -8.86 35.04
N GLY A 471 -3.53 -8.41 33.97
CA GLY A 471 -2.99 -8.52 32.61
C GLY A 471 -1.70 -7.70 32.42
N LEU A 472 -1.62 -6.51 33.01
CA LEU A 472 -0.40 -5.69 32.95
C LEU A 472 0.77 -6.36 33.68
N GLU A 473 0.54 -6.91 34.87
CA GLU A 473 1.52 -7.70 35.61
C GLU A 473 2.02 -8.89 34.77
N THR A 474 1.11 -9.60 34.08
CA THR A 474 1.47 -10.71 33.20
C THR A 474 2.28 -10.28 31.97
N ILE A 475 1.98 -9.12 31.35
CA ILE A 475 2.75 -8.62 30.19
C ILE A 475 4.15 -8.15 30.60
N MET A 476 4.29 -7.59 31.81
CA MET A 476 5.54 -6.99 32.28
C MET A 476 6.49 -7.99 32.96
N ALA A 477 6.00 -9.17 33.34
CA ALA A 477 6.80 -10.27 33.87
C ALA A 477 7.61 -10.96 32.77
#